data_AF-A0A8G2C2J1-F1
#
_entry.id   AF-A0A8G2C2J1-F1
#
_cell.length_a   1.000
_cell.length_b   1.000
_cell.length_c   1.000
_cell.angle_alpha   90.00
_cell.angle_beta   90.00
_cell.angle_gamma   90.00
#
_symmetry.space_group_name_H-M   'P 1'
#
loop_
_entity.id
_entity.type
_entity.pdbx_description
1 polymer ?
#
loop_
_entity_poly.entity_id
_entity_poly.type
_entity_poly.pdbx_seq_one_letter_code
_entity_poly.pdbx_strand_id
1 'polypeptide(L)'
;MDYEQNMKSSSPVHYHSGEFPPKRLEWDRLIPLLGSTSAALARYDGILNAIPNATVLLSPMMTQEAVLTSRIEGTQATMGEVLEFEAGIKPKDRVAERTADIQEVLNYRKAMHRAVELMDDLPLCQRVLKEAHSVLMKGVRGKSKSPGEYRKVPNWIGSYGCSIEEAKYVPISADKLPEAMGRWEQFIHADYQDRLVQLAILHAEFEALHPFLDGNGRLGRMFVPLYLCSINLLQRPMFYISAYLEARRDEYYERLLAVSRVGDWTGWCQFFLEALQSQAEENLRKAKAILVLYEQSLDRALELIRSQHAKKAMDFIFSRPIFSSSSFNNESGIPKATAIRILKVLRDNDFFMILEEQVGSKPAVLGYEALLVITEGMEERGSV
;
A
#
# COMPACT_ATOMS: atom_id res chain seq x y z
N MET A 1 -11.16 41.10 23.93
CA MET A 1 -9.70 40.89 23.85
C MET A 1 -9.22 39.59 24.51
N ASP A 2 -10.12 38.66 24.93
CA ASP A 2 -9.71 37.42 25.62
C ASP A 2 -10.25 36.11 25.02
N TYR A 3 -10.83 36.15 23.81
CA TYR A 3 -11.26 34.92 23.12
C TYR A 3 -10.22 34.34 22.15
N GLU A 4 -9.23 35.12 21.74
CA GLU A 4 -8.14 34.67 20.83
C GLU A 4 -6.88 34.21 21.56
N GLN A 5 -6.78 34.38 22.88
CA GLN A 5 -5.59 33.97 23.66
C GLN A 5 -5.67 32.55 24.23
N ASN A 6 -6.82 31.88 24.19
CA ASN A 6 -6.98 30.50 24.69
C ASN A 6 -6.81 29.40 23.61
N MET A 7 -6.38 29.75 22.39
CA MET A 7 -6.05 28.78 21.34
C MET A 7 -4.54 28.56 21.14
N LYS A 8 -3.69 29.00 22.08
CA LYS A 8 -2.24 28.78 22.00
C LYS A 8 -1.77 27.75 23.04
N SER A 9 -1.14 26.70 22.50
CA SER A 9 -0.23 25.75 23.16
C SER A 9 -0.88 24.61 23.96
N SER A 10 -1.39 23.58 23.28
CA SER A 10 -1.21 22.24 23.85
C SER A 10 0.25 21.85 23.62
N SER A 11 0.99 21.61 24.68
CA SER A 11 2.36 21.07 24.58
C SER A 11 2.39 19.85 23.65
N PRO A 12 3.45 19.67 22.86
CA PRO A 12 3.58 18.51 21.98
C PRO A 12 3.43 17.20 22.76
N VAL A 13 2.80 16.20 22.14
CA VAL A 13 2.83 14.83 22.68
C VAL A 13 4.24 14.27 22.46
N HIS A 14 4.85 13.70 23.49
CA HIS A 14 6.20 13.13 23.41
C HIS A 14 6.16 11.61 23.38
N TYR A 15 7.19 11.00 22.80
CA TYR A 15 7.38 9.54 22.81
C TYR A 15 7.36 8.94 24.22
N HIS A 16 6.62 7.83 24.37
CA HIS A 16 6.39 7.09 25.61
C HIS A 16 7.59 6.21 26.02
N SER A 17 8.68 6.86 26.42
CA SER A 17 9.93 6.17 26.76
C SER A 17 9.76 5.11 27.86
N GLY A 18 10.07 3.84 27.55
CA GLY A 18 10.06 2.74 28.52
C GLY A 18 8.71 2.02 28.67
N GLU A 19 7.70 2.40 27.90
CA GLU A 19 6.35 1.79 27.94
C GLU A 19 6.14 0.70 26.87
N PHE A 20 7.12 0.47 25.99
CA PHE A 20 7.08 -0.58 24.96
C PHE A 20 7.89 -1.84 25.38
N PRO A 21 7.33 -3.06 25.21
CA PRO A 21 5.92 -3.34 24.87
C PRO A 21 4.98 -3.04 26.04
N PRO A 22 3.67 -2.81 25.79
CA PRO A 22 2.72 -2.46 26.83
C PRO A 22 2.59 -3.59 27.87
N LYS A 23 2.69 -3.22 29.15
CA LYS A 23 2.61 -4.17 30.28
C LYS A 23 1.19 -4.64 30.57
N ARG A 24 0.17 -3.88 30.18
CA ARG A 24 -1.24 -4.16 30.45
C ARG A 24 -2.08 -3.84 29.23
N LEU A 25 -2.97 -4.76 28.88
CA LEU A 25 -4.02 -4.60 27.89
C LEU A 25 -5.33 -5.13 28.48
N GLU A 26 -6.44 -4.49 28.13
CA GLU A 26 -7.78 -4.96 28.50
C GLU A 26 -8.21 -6.05 27.50
N TRP A 27 -7.74 -7.28 27.74
CA TRP A 27 -7.93 -8.41 26.82
C TRP A 27 -9.40 -8.79 26.63
N ASP A 28 -10.26 -8.53 27.60
CA ASP A 28 -11.71 -8.69 27.52
C ASP A 28 -12.33 -7.86 26.39
N ARG A 29 -11.75 -6.70 26.06
CA ARG A 29 -12.15 -5.87 24.92
C ARG A 29 -11.59 -6.36 23.59
N LEU A 30 -10.43 -7.02 23.59
CA LEU A 30 -9.73 -7.44 22.37
C LEU A 30 -10.13 -8.84 21.91
N ILE A 31 -10.28 -9.80 22.84
CA ILE A 31 -10.61 -11.21 22.56
C ILE A 31 -11.83 -11.37 21.64
N PRO A 32 -12.94 -10.62 21.81
CA PRO A 32 -14.10 -10.74 20.92
C PRO A 32 -13.80 -10.44 19.44
N LEU A 33 -12.77 -9.64 19.14
CA LEU A 33 -12.37 -9.26 17.79
C LEU A 33 -11.44 -10.28 17.14
N LEU A 34 -10.61 -10.97 17.93
CA LEU A 34 -9.54 -11.83 17.42
C LEU A 34 -10.07 -12.96 16.52
N GLY A 35 -11.17 -13.59 16.93
CA GLY A 35 -11.78 -14.69 16.18
C GLY A 35 -12.30 -14.27 14.81
N SER A 36 -13.03 -13.15 14.74
CA SER A 36 -13.58 -12.64 13.48
C SER A 36 -12.49 -12.10 12.56
N THR A 37 -11.50 -11.37 13.10
CA THR A 37 -10.36 -10.86 12.33
C THR A 37 -9.53 -12.00 11.75
N SER A 38 -9.17 -12.99 12.56
CA SER A 38 -8.41 -14.16 12.11
C SER A 38 -9.16 -14.95 11.04
N ALA A 39 -10.47 -15.16 11.21
CA ALA A 39 -11.29 -15.85 10.23
C ALA A 39 -11.41 -15.07 8.92
N ALA A 40 -11.49 -13.74 8.96
CA ALA A 40 -11.51 -12.89 7.77
C ALA A 40 -10.18 -12.97 7.00
N LEU A 41 -9.05 -12.87 7.70
CA LEU A 41 -7.72 -13.04 7.11
C LEU A 41 -7.54 -14.44 6.49
N ALA A 42 -7.96 -15.49 7.18
CA ALA A 42 -7.86 -16.86 6.67
C ALA A 42 -8.73 -17.10 5.42
N ARG A 43 -9.95 -16.54 5.37
CA ARG A 43 -10.78 -16.59 4.16
C ARG A 43 -10.13 -15.85 3.00
N TYR A 44 -9.49 -14.72 3.29
CA TYR A 44 -8.75 -13.96 2.29
C TYR A 44 -7.52 -14.71 1.78
N ASP A 45 -6.71 -15.28 2.68
CA ASP A 45 -5.57 -16.12 2.28
C ASP A 45 -6.00 -17.33 1.44
N GLY A 46 -7.14 -17.94 1.80
CA GLY A 46 -7.73 -19.03 1.02
C GLY A 46 -8.01 -18.63 -0.45
N ILE A 47 -8.58 -17.44 -0.70
CA ILE A 47 -8.79 -16.98 -2.08
C ILE A 47 -7.47 -16.62 -2.77
N LEU A 48 -6.51 -16.01 -2.05
CA LEU A 48 -5.20 -15.65 -2.61
C LEU A 48 -4.47 -16.87 -3.17
N ASN A 49 -4.57 -18.01 -2.50
CA ASN A 49 -3.97 -19.27 -2.94
C ASN A 49 -4.73 -19.95 -4.08
N ALA A 50 -6.02 -19.68 -4.23
CA ALA A 50 -6.84 -20.21 -5.32
C ALA A 50 -6.66 -19.43 -6.64
N ILE A 51 -6.31 -18.14 -6.57
CA ILE A 51 -6.16 -17.28 -7.74
C ILE A 51 -4.90 -17.67 -8.54
N PRO A 52 -5.05 -18.08 -9.82
CA PRO A 52 -3.91 -18.35 -10.68
C PRO A 52 -3.05 -17.09 -10.85
N ASN A 53 -1.76 -17.20 -10.55
CA ASN A 53 -0.82 -16.08 -10.70
C ASN A 53 -1.32 -14.79 -10.00
N ALA A 54 -1.67 -14.88 -8.72
CA ALA A 54 -2.21 -13.78 -7.92
C ALA A 54 -1.41 -12.46 -8.05
N THR A 55 -0.08 -12.53 -8.20
CA THR A 55 0.78 -11.34 -8.41
C THR A 55 0.42 -10.56 -9.67
N VAL A 56 0.00 -11.25 -10.73
CA VAL A 56 -0.45 -10.63 -11.97
C VAL A 56 -1.87 -10.12 -11.81
N LEU A 57 -2.81 -10.97 -11.36
CA LEU A 57 -4.23 -10.62 -11.35
C LEU A 57 -4.58 -9.54 -10.32
N LEU A 58 -3.87 -9.50 -9.19
CA LEU A 58 -4.11 -8.53 -8.12
C LEU A 58 -3.16 -7.32 -8.17
N SER A 59 -2.30 -7.23 -9.20
CA SER A 59 -1.40 -6.09 -9.43
C SER A 59 -2.11 -4.72 -9.31
N PRO A 60 -3.33 -4.52 -9.87
CA PRO A 60 -4.04 -3.25 -9.72
C PRO A 60 -4.41 -2.91 -8.27
N MET A 61 -4.70 -3.91 -7.43
CA MET A 61 -4.97 -3.68 -6.01
C MET A 61 -3.70 -3.19 -5.27
N MET A 62 -2.53 -3.70 -5.64
CA MET A 62 -1.24 -3.21 -5.14
C MET A 62 -0.98 -1.76 -5.57
N THR A 63 -1.34 -1.38 -6.79
CA THR A 63 -1.27 0.02 -7.24
C THR A 63 -2.22 0.91 -6.42
N GLN A 64 -3.45 0.45 -6.17
CA GLN A 64 -4.40 1.18 -5.34
C GLN A 64 -3.89 1.37 -3.90
N GLU A 65 -3.33 0.33 -3.28
CA GLU A 65 -2.66 0.45 -1.98
C GLU A 65 -1.55 1.50 -2.01
N ALA A 66 -0.67 1.45 -3.02
CA ALA A 66 0.44 2.37 -3.19
C ALA A 66 -0.01 3.83 -3.37
N VAL A 67 -1.16 4.06 -4.00
CA VAL A 67 -1.80 5.37 -4.12
C VAL A 67 -2.34 5.83 -2.77
N LEU A 68 -3.13 5.00 -2.09
CA LEU A 68 -3.79 5.35 -0.82
C LEU A 68 -2.77 5.60 0.29
N THR A 69 -1.79 4.72 0.43
CA THR A 69 -0.70 4.89 1.41
C THR A 69 0.09 6.17 1.16
N SER A 70 0.32 6.56 -0.09
CA SER A 70 1.04 7.79 -0.42
C SER A 70 0.17 9.03 -0.20
N ARG A 71 -1.15 8.93 -0.45
CA ARG A 71 -2.11 10.03 -0.21
C ARG A 71 -2.22 10.40 1.26
N ILE A 72 -2.13 9.44 2.16
CA ILE A 72 -2.06 9.70 3.62
C ILE A 72 -0.88 10.65 3.93
N GLU A 73 0.24 10.50 3.22
CA GLU A 73 1.44 11.35 3.36
C GLU A 73 1.39 12.63 2.50
N GLY A 74 0.27 12.91 1.82
CA GLY A 74 0.05 14.13 1.04
C GLY A 74 0.31 14.02 -0.45
N THR A 75 0.72 12.85 -0.97
CA THR A 75 0.89 12.62 -2.42
C THR A 75 -0.45 12.78 -3.15
N GLN A 76 -0.46 13.52 -4.25
CA GLN A 76 -1.68 13.84 -4.99
C GLN A 76 -1.71 13.10 -6.34
N ALA A 77 -1.59 11.77 -6.32
CA ALA A 77 -1.74 10.94 -7.51
C ALA A 77 -2.99 10.06 -7.41
N THR A 78 -3.61 9.79 -8.56
CA THR A 78 -4.69 8.80 -8.73
C THR A 78 -4.15 7.50 -9.32
N MET A 79 -4.88 6.40 -9.16
CA MET A 79 -4.49 5.13 -9.77
C MET A 79 -4.52 5.21 -11.29
N GLY A 80 -5.55 5.84 -11.87
CA GLY A 80 -5.58 6.22 -13.30
C GLY A 80 -4.32 6.94 -13.78
N GLU A 81 -3.92 8.06 -13.15
CA GLU A 81 -2.70 8.80 -13.54
C GLU A 81 -1.44 7.92 -13.49
N VAL A 82 -1.31 7.04 -12.50
CA VAL A 82 -0.16 6.14 -12.35
C VAL A 82 -0.14 5.10 -13.48
N LEU A 83 -1.28 4.47 -13.76
CA LEU A 83 -1.42 3.46 -14.81
C LEU A 83 -1.27 4.06 -16.22
N GLU A 84 -1.83 5.26 -16.45
CA GLU A 84 -1.65 6.04 -17.66
C GLU A 84 -0.17 6.39 -17.88
N PHE A 85 0.54 6.79 -16.82
CA PHE A 85 1.98 7.05 -16.87
C PHE A 85 2.80 5.81 -17.23
N GLU A 86 2.48 4.65 -16.65
CA GLU A 86 3.10 3.38 -17.04
C GLU A 86 2.82 3.00 -18.50
N ALA A 87 1.65 3.40 -19.04
CA ALA A 87 1.30 3.22 -20.44
C ALA A 87 1.95 4.24 -21.40
N GLY A 88 2.65 5.24 -20.87
CA GLY A 88 3.37 6.26 -21.64
C GLY A 88 2.60 7.56 -21.85
N ILE A 89 1.43 7.74 -21.22
CA ILE A 89 0.72 9.02 -21.18
C ILE A 89 1.40 9.91 -20.15
N LYS A 90 1.83 11.10 -20.56
CA LYS A 90 2.45 12.07 -19.63
C LYS A 90 1.37 12.95 -18.99
N PRO A 91 1.56 13.39 -17.74
CA PRO A 91 0.69 14.39 -17.13
C PRO A 91 0.64 15.65 -18.00
N LYS A 92 -0.55 16.23 -18.17
CA LYS A 92 -0.75 17.45 -18.96
C LYS A 92 -0.39 18.70 -18.16
N ASP A 93 -0.79 18.72 -16.88
CA ASP A 93 -0.59 19.85 -15.97
C ASP A 93 0.41 19.51 -14.86
N ARG A 94 1.13 20.54 -14.39
CA ARG A 94 2.11 20.44 -13.29
C ARG A 94 3.04 19.22 -13.41
N VAL A 95 3.55 19.01 -14.63
CA VAL A 95 4.25 17.78 -15.04
C VAL A 95 5.30 17.33 -14.02
N ALA A 96 6.14 18.25 -13.52
CA ALA A 96 7.19 17.92 -12.56
C ALA A 96 6.65 17.42 -11.21
N GLU A 97 5.68 18.13 -10.61
CA GLU A 97 5.08 17.77 -9.32
C GLU A 97 4.31 16.45 -9.43
N ARG A 98 3.46 16.32 -10.46
CA ARG A 98 2.68 15.10 -10.70
C ARG A 98 3.56 13.89 -11.01
N THR A 99 4.62 14.07 -11.80
CA THR A 99 5.58 12.99 -12.07
C THR A 99 6.28 12.55 -10.79
N ALA A 100 6.62 13.48 -9.90
CA ALA A 100 7.21 13.14 -8.60
C ALA A 100 6.23 12.35 -7.72
N ASP A 101 4.96 12.76 -7.66
CA ASP A 101 3.90 12.04 -6.94
C ASP A 101 3.72 10.61 -7.49
N ILE A 102 3.64 10.45 -8.82
CA ILE A 102 3.55 9.14 -9.48
C ILE A 102 4.79 8.29 -9.17
N GLN A 103 5.99 8.88 -9.19
CA GLN A 103 7.22 8.15 -8.90
C GLN A 103 7.27 7.64 -7.46
N GLU A 104 6.68 8.35 -6.49
CA GLU A 104 6.53 7.86 -5.11
C GLU A 104 5.66 6.61 -5.03
N VAL A 105 4.54 6.58 -5.76
CA VAL A 105 3.66 5.40 -5.86
C VAL A 105 4.41 4.22 -6.49
N LEU A 106 5.13 4.45 -7.58
CA LEU A 106 5.93 3.40 -8.24
C LEU A 106 7.07 2.90 -7.34
N ASN A 107 7.69 3.77 -6.55
CA ASN A 107 8.73 3.38 -5.61
C ASN A 107 8.18 2.52 -4.47
N TYR A 108 6.97 2.80 -3.97
CA TYR A 108 6.33 1.94 -2.98
C TYR A 108 6.19 0.51 -3.48
N ARG A 109 5.72 0.34 -4.73
CA ARG A 109 5.60 -0.99 -5.35
C ARG A 109 6.94 -1.71 -5.44
N LYS A 110 7.98 -1.01 -5.91
CA LYS A 110 9.35 -1.55 -6.00
C LYS A 110 9.94 -1.89 -4.62
N ALA A 111 9.66 -1.07 -3.62
CA ALA A 111 10.13 -1.28 -2.26
C ALA A 111 9.47 -2.50 -1.61
N MET A 112 8.16 -2.70 -1.83
CA MET A 112 7.48 -3.94 -1.44
C MET A 112 8.12 -5.15 -2.10
N HIS A 113 8.30 -5.15 -3.42
CA HIS A 113 8.97 -6.26 -4.11
C HIS A 113 10.37 -6.54 -3.54
N ARG A 114 11.16 -5.50 -3.31
CA ARG A 114 12.50 -5.63 -2.71
C ARG A 114 12.45 -6.25 -1.31
N ALA A 115 11.48 -5.86 -0.49
CA ALA A 115 11.31 -6.43 0.85
C ALA A 115 10.98 -7.93 0.78
N VAL A 116 10.08 -8.32 -0.13
CA VAL A 116 9.69 -9.72 -0.34
C VAL A 116 10.87 -10.56 -0.82
N GLU A 117 11.61 -10.09 -1.82
CA GLU A 117 12.82 -10.77 -2.32
C GLU A 117 13.85 -11.00 -1.20
N LEU A 118 14.01 -10.03 -0.28
CA LEU A 118 14.92 -10.19 0.85
C LEU A 118 14.40 -11.18 1.90
N MET A 119 13.08 -11.32 2.03
CA MET A 119 12.47 -12.25 2.98
C MET A 119 12.58 -13.72 2.54
N ASP A 120 12.98 -13.99 1.30
CA ASP A 120 13.32 -15.35 0.85
C ASP A 120 14.55 -15.90 1.60
N ASP A 121 15.50 -15.03 1.93
CA ASP A 121 16.76 -15.41 2.59
C ASP A 121 16.84 -14.95 4.05
N LEU A 122 16.01 -13.96 4.45
CA LEU A 122 16.12 -13.27 5.74
C LEU A 122 14.80 -13.29 6.52
N PRO A 123 14.84 -13.36 7.86
CA PRO A 123 13.66 -13.03 8.65
C PRO A 123 13.28 -11.56 8.46
N LEU A 124 12.02 -11.23 8.72
CA LEU A 124 11.56 -9.84 8.78
C LEU A 124 12.33 -9.10 9.89
N CYS A 125 13.24 -8.21 9.49
CA CYS A 125 14.16 -7.50 10.38
C CYS A 125 14.41 -6.06 9.91
N GLN A 126 15.15 -5.28 10.69
CA GLN A 126 15.50 -3.91 10.37
C GLN A 126 16.21 -3.78 9.02
N ARG A 127 17.05 -4.75 8.62
CA ARG A 127 17.74 -4.72 7.31
C ARG A 127 16.74 -4.76 6.15
N VAL A 128 15.71 -5.60 6.22
CA VAL A 128 14.65 -5.67 5.20
C VAL A 128 13.98 -4.31 5.07
N LEU A 129 13.64 -3.67 6.20
CA LEU A 129 12.99 -2.36 6.21
C LEU A 129 13.91 -1.23 5.71
N LYS A 130 15.18 -1.22 6.09
CA LYS A 130 16.17 -0.23 5.61
C LYS A 130 16.35 -0.32 4.09
N GLU A 131 16.44 -1.53 3.55
CA GLU A 131 16.55 -1.76 2.10
C GLU A 131 15.28 -1.33 1.35
N ALA A 132 14.09 -1.69 1.86
CA ALA A 132 12.82 -1.25 1.30
C ALA A 132 12.69 0.29 1.33
N HIS A 133 13.07 0.92 2.45
CA HIS A 133 13.07 2.37 2.59
C HIS A 133 14.07 3.05 1.62
N SER A 134 15.24 2.47 1.38
CA SER A 134 16.19 2.98 0.38
C SER A 134 15.56 3.05 -1.02
N VAL A 135 14.82 2.00 -1.42
CA VAL A 135 14.08 1.97 -2.68
C VAL A 135 12.92 2.96 -2.68
N LEU A 136 12.17 3.05 -1.58
CA LEU A 136 11.03 3.94 -1.42
C LEU A 136 11.40 5.41 -1.69
N MET A 137 12.56 5.84 -1.21
CA MET A 137 13.02 7.23 -1.28
C MET A 137 13.82 7.57 -2.55
N LYS A 138 14.00 6.62 -3.47
CA LYS A 138 14.86 6.79 -4.64
C LYS A 138 14.30 7.81 -5.65
N GLY A 139 15.00 8.91 -5.85
CA GLY A 139 14.69 9.88 -6.93
C GLY A 139 13.44 10.74 -6.70
N VAL A 140 12.83 10.67 -5.50
CA VAL A 140 11.61 11.39 -5.12
C VAL A 140 11.88 12.45 -4.06
N ARG A 141 10.83 13.12 -3.56
CA ARG A 141 10.96 14.01 -2.40
C ARG A 141 11.55 13.23 -1.23
N GLY A 142 12.50 13.84 -0.52
CA GLY A 142 13.23 13.17 0.55
C GLY A 142 14.40 12.28 0.11
N LYS A 143 14.76 12.21 -1.19
CA LYS A 143 15.97 11.49 -1.65
C LYS A 143 17.28 11.92 -0.97
N SER A 144 17.35 13.15 -0.48
CA SER A 144 18.50 13.69 0.26
C SER A 144 18.42 13.43 1.77
N LYS A 145 17.34 12.82 2.26
CA LYS A 145 17.09 12.57 3.69
C LYS A 145 17.60 11.19 4.14
N SER A 146 18.81 10.83 3.71
CA SER A 146 19.49 9.57 4.03
C SER A 146 18.68 8.29 3.76
N PRO A 147 18.33 8.00 2.48
CA PRO A 147 17.63 6.77 2.11
C PRO A 147 18.28 5.51 2.68
N GLY A 148 17.51 4.79 3.47
CA GLY A 148 17.87 3.49 4.03
C GLY A 148 18.64 3.58 5.34
N GLU A 149 18.81 4.78 5.90
CA GLU A 149 19.49 4.99 7.17
C GLU A 149 18.59 5.68 8.19
N TYR A 150 18.72 5.29 9.46
CA TYR A 150 18.02 5.96 10.54
C TYR A 150 18.50 7.40 10.71
N ARG A 151 17.58 8.26 11.16
CA ARG A 151 17.89 9.66 11.41
C ARG A 151 18.93 9.80 12.52
N LYS A 152 19.89 10.70 12.29
CA LYS A 152 20.92 11.09 13.27
C LYS A 152 20.64 12.46 13.91
N VAL A 153 19.50 13.06 13.56
CA VAL A 153 19.07 14.38 14.01
C VAL A 153 17.65 14.31 14.57
N PRO A 154 17.24 15.29 15.38
CA PRO A 154 15.85 15.43 15.81
C PRO A 154 14.90 15.52 14.60
N ASN A 155 13.70 14.98 14.77
CA ASN A 155 12.59 15.11 13.83
C ASN A 155 11.30 15.31 14.66
N TRP A 156 10.26 15.90 14.09
CA TRP A 156 8.97 16.09 14.75
C TRP A 156 7.84 16.08 13.71
N ILE A 157 6.65 15.71 14.17
CA ILE A 157 5.45 15.58 13.33
C ILE A 157 4.54 16.77 13.64
N GLY A 158 4.20 17.54 12.61
CA GLY A 158 3.34 18.71 12.73
C GLY A 158 3.12 19.38 11.39
N SER A 159 2.52 20.57 11.41
CA SER A 159 2.36 21.39 10.20
C SER A 159 3.72 21.70 9.57
N TYR A 160 3.77 21.84 8.26
CA TYR A 160 5.02 22.11 7.54
C TYR A 160 5.71 23.37 8.10
N GLY A 161 6.97 23.24 8.49
CA GLY A 161 7.78 24.34 9.02
C GLY A 161 7.47 24.75 10.47
N CYS A 162 6.60 24.04 11.19
CA CYS A 162 6.35 24.31 12.61
C CYS A 162 7.62 24.10 13.45
N SER A 163 7.73 24.85 14.56
CA SER A 163 8.78 24.59 15.55
C SER A 163 8.47 23.31 16.35
N ILE A 164 9.44 22.83 17.13
CA ILE A 164 9.22 21.66 17.98
C ILE A 164 8.16 21.92 19.06
N GLU A 165 8.05 23.16 19.55
CA GLU A 165 7.06 23.60 20.53
C GLU A 165 5.64 23.63 19.96
N GLU A 166 5.51 23.77 18.65
CA GLU A 166 4.24 23.77 17.91
C GLU A 166 3.94 22.40 17.27
N ALA A 167 4.82 21.42 17.45
CA ALA A 167 4.65 20.09 16.89
C ALA A 167 3.45 19.39 17.53
N LYS A 168 2.80 18.51 16.75
CA LYS A 168 1.79 17.59 17.28
C LYS A 168 2.44 16.46 18.08
N TYR A 169 3.58 15.97 17.59
CA TYR A 169 4.28 14.86 18.19
C TYR A 169 5.79 14.95 18.04
N VAL A 170 6.51 14.59 19.11
CA VAL A 170 7.97 14.52 19.16
C VAL A 170 8.40 13.06 19.41
N PRO A 171 8.97 12.36 18.40
CA PRO A 171 9.43 10.98 18.51
C PRO A 171 10.66 10.86 19.42
N ILE A 172 11.10 9.62 19.64
CA ILE A 172 12.30 9.31 20.44
C ILE A 172 13.52 10.12 19.98
N SER A 173 14.42 10.47 20.88
CA SER A 173 15.67 11.16 20.50
C SER A 173 16.56 10.27 19.62
N ALA A 174 17.28 10.87 18.67
CA ALA A 174 18.05 10.13 17.66
C ALA A 174 19.17 9.26 18.25
N ASP A 175 19.73 9.66 19.39
CA ASP A 175 20.74 8.91 20.15
C ASP A 175 20.20 7.61 20.76
N LYS A 176 18.90 7.56 21.10
CA LYS A 176 18.24 6.38 21.68
C LYS A 176 17.58 5.47 20.63
N LEU A 177 17.45 5.97 19.40
CA LEU A 177 16.74 5.26 18.33
C LEU A 177 17.34 3.88 17.99
N PRO A 178 18.67 3.68 17.90
CA PRO A 178 19.23 2.36 17.58
C PRO A 178 18.84 1.28 18.61
N GLU A 179 18.87 1.63 19.91
CA GLU A 179 18.50 0.71 20.98
C GLU A 179 16.99 0.40 20.94
N ALA A 180 16.17 1.41 20.70
CA ALA A 180 14.72 1.25 20.62
C ALA A 180 14.29 0.41 19.40
N MET A 181 14.91 0.62 18.24
CA MET A 181 14.69 -0.22 17.05
C MET A 181 15.16 -1.67 17.28
N GLY A 182 16.23 -1.87 18.06
CA GLY A 182 16.66 -3.19 18.51
C GLY A 182 15.60 -3.90 19.35
N ARG A 183 14.97 -3.20 20.30
CA ARG A 183 13.84 -3.74 21.08
C ARG A 183 12.63 -4.03 20.19
N TRP A 184 12.33 -3.13 19.26
CA TRP A 184 11.23 -3.31 18.31
C TRP A 184 11.42 -4.58 17.45
N GLU A 185 12.62 -4.81 16.91
CA GLU A 185 12.93 -6.04 16.17
C GLU A 185 12.87 -7.29 17.05
N GLN A 186 13.38 -7.24 18.28
CA GLN A 186 13.24 -8.34 19.23
C GLN A 186 11.77 -8.69 19.48
N PHE A 187 10.91 -7.67 19.55
CA PHE A 187 9.48 -7.87 19.74
C PHE A 187 8.77 -8.46 18.50
N ILE A 188 9.30 -8.30 17.27
CA ILE A 188 8.79 -9.01 16.08
C ILE A 188 8.86 -10.52 16.30
N HIS A 189 9.96 -10.99 16.88
CA HIS A 189 10.26 -12.42 17.03
C HIS A 189 9.87 -12.97 18.41
N ALA A 190 9.35 -12.13 19.30
CA ALA A 190 8.90 -12.55 20.62
C ALA A 190 7.70 -13.50 20.49
N ASP A 191 7.58 -14.43 21.44
CA ASP A 191 6.34 -15.14 21.66
C ASP A 191 5.38 -14.24 22.43
N TYR A 192 4.22 -13.95 21.84
CA TYR A 192 3.24 -13.00 22.37
C TYR A 192 1.85 -13.66 22.37
N GLN A 193 0.97 -13.24 23.28
CA GLN A 193 -0.31 -13.93 23.50
C GLN A 193 -1.16 -14.05 22.23
N ASP A 194 -1.18 -13.02 21.38
CA ASP A 194 -1.87 -13.03 20.10
C ASP A 194 -1.07 -12.27 19.03
N ARG A 195 -0.94 -12.86 17.84
CA ARG A 195 -0.07 -12.33 16.78
C ARG A 195 -0.66 -11.09 16.09
N LEU A 196 -1.98 -10.91 16.06
CA LEU A 196 -2.63 -9.72 15.49
C LEU A 196 -2.55 -8.54 16.45
N VAL A 197 -2.67 -8.77 17.75
CA VAL A 197 -2.39 -7.76 18.77
C VAL A 197 -0.91 -7.35 18.75
N GLN A 198 0.00 -8.32 18.61
CA GLN A 198 1.43 -8.06 18.44
C GLN A 198 1.70 -7.16 17.22
N LEU A 199 1.06 -7.44 16.09
CA LEU A 199 1.15 -6.60 14.89
C LEU A 199 0.65 -5.17 15.13
N ALA A 200 -0.50 -5.01 15.80
CA ALA A 200 -1.02 -3.70 16.14
C ALA A 200 0.01 -2.91 16.98
N ILE A 201 0.55 -3.51 18.03
CA ILE A 201 1.57 -2.90 18.90
C ILE A 201 2.83 -2.52 18.10
N LEU A 202 3.33 -3.43 17.25
CA LEU A 202 4.50 -3.19 16.40
C LEU A 202 4.30 -2.02 15.45
N HIS A 203 3.11 -1.88 14.86
CA HIS A 203 2.78 -0.77 13.97
C HIS A 203 2.77 0.57 14.73
N ALA A 204 2.06 0.65 15.86
CA ALA A 204 2.06 1.87 16.68
C ALA A 204 3.45 2.26 17.16
N GLU A 205 4.25 1.29 17.61
CA GLU A 205 5.61 1.55 18.06
C GLU A 205 6.50 2.06 16.92
N PHE A 206 6.42 1.45 15.73
CA PHE A 206 7.21 1.88 14.58
C PHE A 206 6.89 3.34 14.19
N GLU A 207 5.60 3.69 14.14
CA GLU A 207 5.14 5.06 13.87
C GLU A 207 5.61 6.03 14.98
N ALA A 208 5.56 5.61 16.24
CA ALA A 208 5.96 6.41 17.41
C ALA A 208 7.49 6.63 17.49
N LEU A 209 8.29 5.65 17.12
CA LEU A 209 9.76 5.74 17.01
C LEU A 209 10.18 6.68 15.88
N HIS A 210 9.42 6.64 14.78
CA HIS A 210 9.62 7.47 13.59
C HIS A 210 11.10 7.45 13.13
N PRO A 211 11.64 6.27 12.75
CA PRO A 211 13.08 6.04 12.64
C PRO A 211 13.77 6.79 11.50
N PHE A 212 13.03 7.14 10.45
CA PHE A 212 13.56 7.82 9.26
C PHE A 212 13.19 9.31 9.27
N LEU A 213 13.86 10.10 8.43
CA LEU A 213 13.54 11.52 8.22
C LEU A 213 12.30 11.76 7.34
N ASP A 214 11.84 10.71 6.64
CA ASP A 214 10.68 10.70 5.76
C ASP A 214 10.26 9.24 5.50
N GLY A 215 9.09 9.03 4.91
CA GLY A 215 8.66 7.70 4.46
C GLY A 215 8.23 6.73 5.57
N ASN A 216 8.22 7.17 6.85
CA ASN A 216 7.85 6.33 8.00
C ASN A 216 6.46 5.72 7.84
N GLY A 217 5.41 6.53 7.62
CA GLY A 217 4.04 6.02 7.50
C GLY A 217 3.86 4.99 6.38
N ARG A 218 4.49 5.24 5.22
CA ARG A 218 4.48 4.30 4.08
C ARG A 218 5.16 2.98 4.46
N LEU A 219 6.30 3.03 5.13
CA LEU A 219 7.02 1.83 5.55
C LEU A 219 6.30 1.09 6.69
N GLY A 220 5.67 1.80 7.62
CA GLY A 220 4.88 1.21 8.71
C GLY A 220 3.62 0.49 8.19
N ARG A 221 2.97 1.02 7.14
CA ARG A 221 1.87 0.32 6.46
C ARG A 221 2.36 -0.85 5.60
N MET A 222 3.53 -0.72 4.95
CA MET A 222 4.19 -1.82 4.23
C MET A 222 4.58 -2.98 5.17
N PHE A 223 4.93 -2.68 6.41
CA PHE A 223 5.26 -3.68 7.42
C PHE A 223 4.09 -4.64 7.72
N VAL A 224 2.84 -4.17 7.61
CA VAL A 224 1.63 -4.97 7.90
C VAL A 224 1.57 -6.27 7.08
N PRO A 225 1.52 -6.24 5.73
CA PRO A 225 1.51 -7.46 4.92
C PRO A 225 2.81 -8.28 5.06
N LEU A 226 3.97 -7.64 5.27
CA LEU A 226 5.24 -8.35 5.47
C LEU A 226 5.22 -9.17 6.76
N TYR A 227 4.71 -8.60 7.85
CA TYR A 227 4.57 -9.29 9.12
C TYR A 227 3.56 -10.43 9.04
N LEU A 228 2.38 -10.20 8.45
CA LEU A 228 1.38 -11.26 8.27
C LEU A 228 1.94 -12.45 7.47
N CYS A 229 2.81 -12.16 6.49
CA CYS A 229 3.52 -13.18 5.74
C CYS A 229 4.60 -13.90 6.56
N SER A 230 5.39 -13.17 7.36
CA SER A 230 6.47 -13.75 8.15
C SER A 230 5.98 -14.73 9.23
N ILE A 231 4.73 -14.56 9.69
CA ILE A 231 4.07 -15.46 10.65
C ILE A 231 3.12 -16.48 9.99
N ASN A 232 3.11 -16.58 8.66
CA ASN A 232 2.28 -17.50 7.87
C ASN A 232 0.76 -17.33 8.05
N LEU A 233 0.28 -16.16 8.49
CA LEU A 233 -1.16 -15.85 8.44
C LEU A 233 -1.61 -15.51 7.02
N LEU A 234 -0.69 -15.02 6.19
CA LEU A 234 -0.84 -14.91 4.74
C LEU A 234 0.33 -15.63 4.06
N GLN A 235 0.08 -16.29 2.94
CA GLN A 235 1.13 -16.91 2.12
C GLN A 235 1.84 -15.90 1.21
N ARG A 236 1.21 -14.74 0.99
CA ARG A 236 1.75 -13.65 0.16
C ARG A 236 1.46 -12.31 0.85
N PRO A 237 2.35 -11.31 0.74
CA PRO A 237 2.18 -9.99 1.35
C PRO A 237 1.23 -9.10 0.53
N MET A 238 0.05 -9.63 0.23
CA MET A 238 -0.99 -8.96 -0.56
C MET A 238 -2.12 -8.50 0.36
N PHE A 239 -1.83 -7.68 1.36
CA PHE A 239 -2.86 -7.12 2.24
C PHE A 239 -2.81 -5.60 2.19
N TYR A 240 -3.97 -4.97 2.02
CA TYR A 240 -4.08 -3.55 1.63
C TYR A 240 -4.92 -2.80 2.66
N ILE A 241 -4.27 -2.34 3.73
CA ILE A 241 -4.97 -1.72 4.87
C ILE A 241 -5.31 -0.24 4.62
N SER A 242 -4.63 0.42 3.68
CA SER A 242 -4.61 1.88 3.61
C SER A 242 -5.96 2.50 3.27
N ALA A 243 -6.89 1.76 2.65
CA ALA A 243 -8.23 2.27 2.39
C ALA A 243 -9.02 2.56 3.68
N TYR A 244 -8.92 1.70 4.70
CA TYR A 244 -9.57 1.93 5.98
C TYR A 244 -8.94 3.10 6.72
N LEU A 245 -7.60 3.16 6.72
CA LEU A 245 -6.85 4.19 7.43
C LEU A 245 -7.01 5.57 6.79
N GLU A 246 -7.07 5.66 5.46
CA GLU A 246 -7.29 6.92 4.75
C GLU A 246 -8.70 7.46 5.00
N ALA A 247 -9.72 6.60 4.92
CA ALA A 247 -11.11 6.98 5.22
C ALA A 247 -11.34 7.43 6.68
N ARG A 248 -10.47 7.00 7.61
CA ARG A 248 -10.51 7.35 9.03
C ARG A 248 -9.22 8.02 9.49
N ARG A 249 -8.59 8.83 8.63
CA ARG A 249 -7.24 9.38 8.86
C ARG A 249 -7.10 10.13 10.18
N ASP A 250 -8.11 10.92 10.55
CA ASP A 250 -8.06 11.71 11.78
C ASP A 250 -8.15 10.81 13.02
N GLU A 251 -9.00 9.79 13.00
CA GLU A 251 -9.07 8.79 14.08
C GLU A 251 -7.77 7.98 14.17
N TYR A 252 -7.23 7.54 13.03
CA TYR A 252 -5.96 6.81 12.98
C TYR A 252 -4.83 7.58 13.68
N TYR A 253 -4.66 8.87 13.35
CA TYR A 253 -3.64 9.69 14.00
C TYR A 253 -3.96 9.97 15.47
N GLU A 254 -5.21 10.21 15.83
CA GLU A 254 -5.57 10.45 17.23
C GLU A 254 -5.35 9.22 18.10
N ARG A 255 -5.63 8.01 17.60
CA ARG A 255 -5.35 6.76 18.30
C ARG A 255 -3.85 6.53 18.51
N LEU A 256 -3.02 6.81 17.51
CA LEU A 256 -1.57 6.78 17.65
C LEU A 256 -1.06 7.80 18.68
N LEU A 257 -1.61 9.02 18.67
CA LEU A 257 -1.27 10.04 19.67
C LEU A 257 -1.70 9.62 21.08
N ALA A 258 -2.86 9.00 21.23
CA ALA A 258 -3.40 8.56 22.52
C ALA A 258 -2.52 7.49 23.20
N VAL A 259 -1.84 6.64 22.42
CA VAL A 259 -0.83 5.69 22.94
C VAL A 259 0.26 6.44 23.71
N SER A 260 0.84 7.49 23.10
CA SER A 260 1.90 8.28 23.73
C SER A 260 1.39 9.24 24.80
N ARG A 261 0.18 9.78 24.64
CA ARG A 261 -0.37 10.82 25.52
C ARG A 261 -0.91 10.25 26.83
N VAL A 262 -1.61 9.11 26.77
CA VAL A 262 -2.32 8.53 27.92
C VAL A 262 -2.14 7.01 28.05
N GLY A 263 -1.29 6.38 27.22
CA GLY A 263 -1.06 4.94 27.28
C GLY A 263 -2.21 4.09 26.74
N ASP A 264 -3.07 4.63 25.85
CA ASP A 264 -4.25 3.92 25.31
C ASP A 264 -3.87 2.87 24.24
N TRP A 265 -3.04 1.89 24.63
CA TRP A 265 -2.67 0.77 23.79
C TRP A 265 -3.86 -0.13 23.46
N THR A 266 -4.79 -0.32 24.41
CA THR A 266 -6.01 -1.11 24.18
C THR A 266 -6.86 -0.48 23.09
N GLY A 267 -7.15 0.83 23.16
CA GLY A 267 -7.97 1.53 22.17
C GLY A 267 -7.32 1.53 20.79
N TRP A 268 -6.00 1.66 20.72
CA TRP A 268 -5.25 1.47 19.47
C TRP A 268 -5.41 0.05 18.90
N CYS A 269 -5.19 -0.99 19.73
CA CYS A 269 -5.30 -2.38 19.29
C CYS A 269 -6.72 -2.70 18.79
N GLN A 270 -7.75 -2.20 19.48
CA GLN A 270 -9.14 -2.34 19.06
C GLN A 270 -9.37 -1.75 17.66
N PHE A 271 -9.01 -0.47 17.47
CA PHE A 271 -9.14 0.21 16.17
C PHE A 271 -8.39 -0.54 15.05
N PHE A 272 -7.18 -1.02 15.34
CA PHE A 272 -6.36 -1.70 14.36
C PHE A 272 -6.91 -3.09 14.00
N LEU A 273 -7.44 -3.85 14.97
CA LEU A 273 -8.07 -5.15 14.72
C LEU A 273 -9.36 -5.02 13.89
N GLU A 274 -10.15 -3.97 14.13
CA GLU A 274 -11.32 -3.62 13.32
C GLU A 274 -10.90 -3.25 11.89
N ALA A 275 -9.82 -2.49 11.72
CA ALA A 275 -9.24 -2.16 10.42
C ALA A 275 -8.78 -3.43 9.66
N LEU A 276 -8.09 -4.34 10.35
CA LEU A 276 -7.65 -5.61 9.78
C LEU A 276 -8.83 -6.46 9.32
N GLN A 277 -9.88 -6.58 10.14
CA GLN A 277 -11.06 -7.37 9.78
C GLN A 277 -11.77 -6.78 8.55
N SER A 278 -12.07 -5.48 8.60
CA SER A 278 -12.79 -4.79 7.52
C SER A 278 -12.04 -4.86 6.20
N GLN A 279 -10.71 -4.67 6.22
CA GLN A 279 -9.90 -4.76 5.00
C GLN A 279 -9.69 -6.19 4.53
N ALA A 280 -9.63 -7.20 5.41
CA ALA A 280 -9.62 -8.59 4.97
C ALA A 280 -10.89 -8.96 4.20
N GLU A 281 -12.06 -8.50 4.66
CA GLU A 281 -13.34 -8.72 4.00
C GLU A 281 -13.44 -7.98 2.65
N GLU A 282 -12.99 -6.73 2.59
CA GLU A 282 -12.99 -5.94 1.36
C GLU A 282 -11.97 -6.45 0.33
N ASN A 283 -10.76 -6.79 0.76
CA ASN A 283 -9.76 -7.42 -0.09
C ASN A 283 -10.24 -8.75 -0.66
N LEU A 284 -10.93 -9.57 0.15
CA LEU A 284 -11.57 -10.81 -0.29
C LEU A 284 -12.64 -10.56 -1.36
N ARG A 285 -13.50 -9.55 -1.15
CA ARG A 285 -14.54 -9.17 -2.12
C ARG A 285 -13.93 -8.77 -3.46
N LYS A 286 -12.92 -7.89 -3.45
CA LYS A 286 -12.21 -7.46 -4.67
C LYS A 286 -11.49 -8.61 -5.35
N ALA A 287 -10.75 -9.43 -4.61
CA ALA A 287 -10.02 -10.57 -5.17
C ALA A 287 -10.97 -11.59 -5.84
N LYS A 288 -12.12 -11.88 -5.23
CA LYS A 288 -13.17 -12.72 -5.86
C LYS A 288 -13.73 -12.10 -7.12
N ALA A 289 -14.05 -10.80 -7.11
CA ALA A 289 -14.58 -10.11 -8.28
C ALA A 289 -13.57 -10.11 -9.44
N ILE A 290 -12.27 -9.90 -9.15
CA ILE A 290 -11.20 -9.98 -10.15
C ILE A 290 -11.07 -11.40 -10.71
N LEU A 291 -11.15 -12.44 -9.88
CA LEU A 291 -11.08 -13.83 -10.34
C LEU A 291 -12.22 -14.16 -11.29
N VAL A 292 -13.45 -13.81 -10.92
CA VAL A 292 -14.64 -14.01 -11.77
C VAL A 292 -14.50 -13.24 -13.08
N LEU A 293 -14.05 -11.98 -13.02
CA LEU A 293 -13.83 -11.17 -14.22
C LEU A 293 -12.76 -11.81 -15.12
N TYR A 294 -11.68 -12.34 -14.56
CA TYR A 294 -10.62 -13.01 -15.31
C TYR A 294 -11.12 -14.25 -16.02
N GLU A 295 -11.87 -15.12 -15.34
CA GLU A 295 -12.46 -16.33 -15.92
C GLU A 295 -13.38 -15.98 -17.10
N GLN A 296 -14.31 -15.04 -16.90
CA GLN A 296 -15.22 -14.57 -17.95
C GLN A 296 -14.48 -13.94 -19.14
N SER A 297 -13.44 -13.15 -18.86
CA SER A 297 -12.61 -12.52 -19.88
C SER A 297 -11.83 -13.54 -20.68
N LEU A 298 -11.30 -14.57 -20.01
CA LEU A 298 -10.54 -15.63 -20.63
C LEU A 298 -11.41 -16.48 -21.55
N ASP A 299 -12.61 -16.84 -21.12
CA ASP A 299 -13.57 -17.58 -21.94
C ASP A 299 -13.95 -16.79 -23.20
N ARG A 300 -14.33 -15.52 -23.04
CA ARG A 300 -14.62 -14.62 -24.17
C ARG A 300 -13.41 -14.47 -25.11
N ALA A 301 -12.21 -14.34 -24.55
CA ALA A 301 -10.98 -14.21 -25.34
C ALA A 301 -10.66 -15.49 -26.12
N LEU A 302 -10.88 -16.68 -25.54
CA LEU A 302 -10.65 -17.96 -26.21
C LEU A 302 -11.58 -18.13 -27.43
N GLU A 303 -12.84 -17.73 -27.31
CA GLU A 303 -13.84 -17.78 -28.40
C GLU A 303 -13.49 -16.83 -29.55
N LEU A 304 -13.11 -15.59 -29.24
CA LEU A 304 -12.81 -14.54 -30.21
C LEU A 304 -11.46 -14.76 -30.90
N ILE A 305 -10.40 -15.00 -30.12
CA ILE A 305 -9.03 -15.02 -30.62
C ILE A 305 -8.71 -16.35 -31.32
N ARG A 306 -9.25 -17.47 -30.80
CA ARG A 306 -8.95 -18.85 -31.25
C ARG A 306 -7.44 -19.11 -31.36
N SER A 307 -6.69 -18.79 -30.30
CA SER A 307 -5.24 -18.95 -30.23
C SER A 307 -4.81 -19.47 -28.87
N GLN A 308 -3.75 -20.27 -28.84
CA GLN A 308 -3.06 -20.68 -27.60
C GLN A 308 -2.54 -19.50 -26.76
N HIS A 309 -2.44 -18.31 -27.36
CA HIS A 309 -1.95 -17.09 -26.70
C HIS A 309 -3.04 -16.29 -25.97
N ALA A 310 -4.31 -16.72 -25.99
CA ALA A 310 -5.41 -16.02 -25.33
C ALA A 310 -5.14 -15.82 -23.83
N LYS A 311 -4.67 -16.85 -23.13
CA LYS A 311 -4.31 -16.76 -21.71
C LYS A 311 -3.22 -15.73 -21.44
N LYS A 312 -2.12 -15.75 -22.21
CA LYS A 312 -1.04 -14.76 -22.08
C LYS A 312 -1.51 -13.33 -22.34
N ALA A 313 -2.45 -13.15 -23.27
CA ALA A 313 -3.04 -11.85 -23.53
C ALA A 313 -3.85 -11.36 -22.31
N MET A 314 -4.67 -12.24 -21.71
CA MET A 314 -5.43 -11.89 -20.50
C MET A 314 -4.52 -11.63 -19.30
N ASP A 315 -3.49 -12.45 -19.08
CA ASP A 315 -2.50 -12.22 -18.02
C ASP A 315 -1.86 -10.83 -18.17
N PHE A 316 -1.48 -10.43 -19.39
CA PHE A 316 -0.95 -9.09 -19.64
C PHE A 316 -1.97 -7.99 -19.31
N ILE A 317 -3.21 -8.09 -19.82
CA ILE A 317 -4.26 -7.09 -19.62
C ILE A 317 -4.61 -6.93 -18.14
N PHE A 318 -4.68 -8.02 -17.38
CA PHE A 318 -4.97 -7.95 -15.94
C PHE A 318 -3.79 -7.41 -15.13
N SER A 319 -2.56 -7.67 -15.55
CA SER A 319 -1.38 -7.07 -14.90
C SER A 319 -1.23 -5.57 -15.16
N ARG A 320 -1.73 -5.10 -16.31
CA ARG A 320 -1.62 -3.73 -16.81
C ARG A 320 -2.95 -3.31 -17.42
N PRO A 321 -3.94 -2.91 -16.60
CA PRO A 321 -5.27 -2.54 -17.09
C PRO A 321 -5.27 -1.30 -17.99
N ILE A 322 -4.24 -0.46 -17.93
CA ILE A 322 -4.00 0.60 -18.92
C ILE A 322 -2.66 0.33 -19.59
N PHE A 323 -2.65 0.29 -20.92
CA PHE A 323 -1.45 -0.07 -21.67
C PHE A 323 -1.48 0.53 -23.09
N SER A 324 -0.30 0.78 -23.66
CA SER A 324 -0.20 1.15 -25.07
C SER A 324 -0.20 -0.09 -25.96
N SER A 325 -0.73 0.02 -27.19
CA SER A 325 -0.66 -1.06 -28.18
C SER A 325 0.78 -1.53 -28.41
N SER A 326 1.76 -0.62 -28.34
CA SER A 326 3.19 -0.96 -28.45
C SER A 326 3.64 -1.85 -27.29
N SER A 327 3.29 -1.52 -26.04
CA SER A 327 3.65 -2.33 -24.88
C SER A 327 3.05 -3.74 -24.97
N PHE A 328 1.79 -3.88 -25.36
CA PHE A 328 1.18 -5.20 -25.57
C PHE A 328 1.94 -6.02 -26.63
N ASN A 329 2.28 -5.39 -27.75
CA ASN A 329 2.96 -6.05 -28.86
C ASN A 329 4.39 -6.51 -28.55
N ASN A 330 5.07 -5.84 -27.61
CA ASN A 330 6.48 -6.08 -27.31
C ASN A 330 6.70 -6.82 -25.98
N GLU A 331 5.77 -6.69 -25.02
CA GLU A 331 5.97 -7.14 -23.63
C GLU A 331 5.01 -8.25 -23.18
N SER A 332 3.97 -8.60 -23.96
CA SER A 332 3.03 -9.68 -23.63
C SER A 332 3.63 -11.09 -23.66
N GLY A 333 4.88 -11.24 -24.13
CA GLY A 333 5.49 -12.56 -24.34
C GLY A 333 4.82 -13.39 -25.45
N ILE A 334 4.10 -12.72 -26.35
CA ILE A 334 3.46 -13.27 -27.55
C ILE A 334 4.26 -12.81 -28.79
N PRO A 335 4.45 -13.67 -29.82
CA PRO A 335 5.09 -13.23 -31.06
C PRO A 335 4.40 -11.99 -31.65
N LYS A 336 5.17 -10.94 -31.96
CA LYS A 336 4.67 -9.61 -32.29
C LYS A 336 3.54 -9.58 -33.33
N ALA A 337 3.68 -10.32 -34.45
CA ALA A 337 2.64 -10.39 -35.48
C ALA A 337 1.32 -11.01 -34.95
N THR A 338 1.42 -11.98 -34.04
CA THR A 338 0.26 -12.59 -33.38
C THR A 338 -0.34 -11.63 -32.36
N ALA A 339 0.49 -10.92 -31.58
CA ALA A 339 0.03 -9.92 -30.61
C ALA A 339 -0.78 -8.81 -31.31
N ILE A 340 -0.28 -8.28 -32.44
CA ILE A 340 -1.00 -7.27 -33.23
C ILE A 340 -2.37 -7.79 -33.69
N ARG A 341 -2.43 -9.03 -34.20
CA ARG A 341 -3.69 -9.64 -34.63
C ARG A 341 -4.66 -9.82 -33.47
N ILE A 342 -4.19 -10.31 -32.33
CA ILE A 342 -4.99 -10.52 -31.11
C ILE A 342 -5.57 -9.18 -30.64
N LEU A 343 -4.72 -8.17 -30.53
CA LEU A 343 -5.14 -6.86 -30.04
C LEU A 343 -6.20 -6.24 -30.95
N LYS A 344 -6.05 -6.39 -32.27
CA LYS A 344 -7.06 -5.96 -33.23
C LYS A 344 -8.40 -6.69 -33.01
N VAL A 345 -8.39 -8.02 -32.91
CA VAL A 345 -9.61 -8.81 -32.69
C VAL A 345 -10.32 -8.37 -31.41
N LEU A 346 -9.58 -8.19 -30.31
CA LEU A 346 -10.17 -7.74 -29.05
C LEU A 346 -10.73 -6.31 -29.17
N ARG A 347 -10.00 -5.39 -29.81
CA ARG A 347 -10.48 -4.02 -30.04
C ARG A 347 -11.74 -3.96 -30.89
N ASP A 348 -11.79 -4.72 -31.98
CA ASP A 348 -12.95 -4.78 -32.90
C ASP A 348 -14.20 -5.42 -32.23
N ASN A 349 -14.05 -5.99 -31.03
CA ASN A 349 -15.12 -6.61 -30.24
C ASN A 349 -15.30 -5.91 -28.88
N ASP A 350 -15.01 -4.62 -28.77
CA ASP A 350 -15.31 -3.78 -27.60
C ASP A 350 -14.75 -4.35 -26.28
N PHE A 351 -13.55 -4.91 -26.32
CA PHE A 351 -12.89 -5.41 -25.11
C PHE A 351 -12.26 -4.28 -24.28
N PHE A 352 -12.07 -3.08 -24.85
CA PHE A 352 -11.32 -1.99 -24.25
C PHE A 352 -12.02 -0.65 -24.43
N MET A 353 -11.86 0.23 -23.44
CA MET A 353 -12.02 1.67 -23.65
C MET A 353 -10.77 2.23 -24.33
N ILE A 354 -10.94 3.24 -25.19
CA ILE A 354 -9.83 3.92 -25.87
C ILE A 354 -9.56 5.22 -25.13
N LEU A 355 -8.37 5.33 -24.51
CA LEU A 355 -7.95 6.53 -23.76
C LEU A 355 -7.24 7.53 -24.67
N GLU A 356 -6.41 7.03 -25.60
CA GLU A 356 -5.80 7.83 -26.66
C GLU A 356 -5.82 7.05 -27.97
N GLU A 357 -6.28 7.70 -29.05
CA GLU A 357 -6.23 7.13 -30.39
C GLU A 357 -4.81 7.09 -30.94
N GLN A 358 -4.57 6.17 -31.88
CA GLN A 358 -3.29 6.11 -32.59
C GLN A 358 -3.16 7.34 -33.49
N VAL A 359 -2.06 8.11 -33.34
CA VAL A 359 -1.76 9.28 -34.18
C VAL A 359 -0.33 9.18 -34.70
N GLY A 360 -0.16 8.96 -36.00
CA GLY A 360 1.14 8.77 -36.63
C GLY A 360 1.91 7.60 -36.01
N SER A 361 3.09 7.88 -35.44
CA SER A 361 3.93 6.89 -34.74
C SER A 361 3.58 6.72 -33.27
N LYS A 362 2.74 7.59 -32.68
CA LYS A 362 2.28 7.46 -31.30
C LYS A 362 1.26 6.30 -31.21
N PRO A 363 1.52 5.27 -30.39
CA PRO A 363 0.60 4.14 -30.27
C PRO A 363 -0.70 4.56 -29.58
N ALA A 364 -1.80 3.87 -29.87
CA ALA A 364 -3.02 3.99 -29.08
C ALA A 364 -2.79 3.52 -27.63
N VAL A 365 -3.55 4.11 -26.70
CA VAL A 365 -3.59 3.70 -25.30
C VAL A 365 -4.99 3.19 -24.97
N LEU A 366 -5.04 2.00 -24.41
CA LEU A 366 -6.26 1.23 -24.16
C LEU A 366 -6.40 0.99 -22.65
N GLY A 367 -7.64 0.99 -22.18
CA GLY A 367 -8.01 0.68 -20.81
C GLY A 367 -8.95 -0.53 -20.74
N TYR A 368 -8.80 -1.35 -19.70
CA TYR A 368 -9.74 -2.41 -19.35
C TYR A 368 -10.62 -1.97 -18.18
N GLU A 369 -11.70 -1.26 -18.51
CA GLU A 369 -12.56 -0.52 -17.59
C GLU A 369 -13.11 -1.38 -16.44
N ALA A 370 -13.61 -2.58 -16.76
CA ALA A 370 -14.20 -3.48 -15.76
C ALA A 370 -13.23 -3.80 -14.60
N LEU A 371 -11.93 -3.93 -14.89
CA LEU A 371 -10.92 -4.18 -13.85
C LEU A 371 -10.60 -2.91 -13.04
N LEU A 372 -10.60 -1.74 -13.69
CA LEU A 372 -10.41 -0.45 -13.01
C LEU A 372 -11.54 -0.16 -12.02
N VAL A 373 -12.79 -0.43 -12.42
CA VAL A 373 -13.99 -0.29 -11.58
C VAL A 373 -13.89 -1.10 -10.29
N ILE A 374 -13.52 -2.38 -10.38
CA ILE A 374 -13.37 -3.26 -9.21
C ILE A 374 -12.29 -2.74 -8.24
N THR A 375 -11.22 -2.16 -8.78
CA THR A 375 -10.01 -1.85 -8.01
C THR A 375 -10.07 -0.45 -7.38
N GLU A 376 -10.56 0.56 -8.11
CA GLU A 376 -10.76 1.92 -7.59
C GLU A 376 -12.01 2.03 -6.68
N GLY A 377 -12.97 1.12 -6.82
CA GLY A 377 -14.26 1.22 -6.12
C GLY A 377 -15.16 2.32 -6.68
N MET A 378 -14.91 2.76 -7.91
CA MET A 378 -15.80 3.69 -8.62
C MET A 378 -17.04 2.93 -9.09
N GLU A 379 -18.23 3.36 -8.68
CA GLU A 379 -19.44 3.12 -9.48
C GLU A 379 -19.19 3.67 -10.89
N GLU A 380 -19.65 2.92 -11.90
CA GLU A 380 -19.42 3.17 -13.33
C GLU A 380 -19.31 4.67 -13.66
N ARG A 381 -18.20 5.09 -14.30
CA ARG A 381 -18.16 6.43 -14.90
C ARG A 381 -19.23 6.43 -15.98
N GLY A 382 -20.38 7.01 -15.68
CA GLY A 382 -21.46 7.19 -16.63
C GLY A 382 -20.91 7.71 -17.94
N SER A 383 -21.21 6.99 -19.02
CA SER A 383 -20.87 7.34 -20.38
C SER A 383 -21.24 8.81 -20.63
N VAL A 384 -20.25 9.64 -20.96
CA VAL A 384 -20.48 10.96 -21.54
C VAL A 384 -20.64 10.81 -23.04
#